data_AF-A0A970S3L8-F1
#
_entry.id   AF-A0A970S3L8-F1
#
_cell.length_a   1.000
_cell.length_b   1.000
_cell.length_c   1.000
_cell.angle_alpha   90.00
_cell.angle_beta   90.00
_cell.angle_gamma   90.00
#
_symmetry.space_group_name_H-M   'P 1'
#
loop_
_entity.id
_entity.type
_entity.pdbx_description
1 polymer ?
#
loop_
_entity_poly.entity_id
_entity_poly.type
_entity_poly.pdbx_seq_one_letter_code
_entity_poly.pdbx_strand_id
1 'polypeptide(L)' 'MKCPLCRQIDVGKVGTGQYYCWNCLVEFTLNGKNEFAAYYVDEEGTLINLQEMAQNSQLVEETILG' A
#
# COMPACT_ATOMS: atom_id res chain seq x y z
N MET A 1 -11.61 7.80 10.01
CA MET A 1 -11.28 6.89 8.88
C MET A 1 -10.34 5.83 9.40
N LYS A 2 -10.43 4.57 8.97
CA LYS A 2 -9.48 3.53 9.39
C LYS A 2 -8.63 3.11 8.19
N CYS A 3 -7.36 2.87 8.43
CA CYS A 3 -6.48 2.33 7.40
C CYS A 3 -7.01 0.95 6.98
N PRO A 4 -7.17 0.66 5.67
CA PRO A 4 -7.64 -0.64 5.20
C PRO A 4 -6.63 -1.77 5.50
N LEU A 5 -5.35 -1.46 5.70
CA LEU A 5 -4.29 -2.43 5.95
C LEU A 5 -4.11 -2.74 7.44
N CYS A 6 -3.81 -1.74 8.25
CA CYS A 6 -3.52 -1.94 9.68
C CYS A 6 -4.73 -1.65 10.60
N ARG A 7 -5.85 -1.15 10.06
CA ARG A 7 -7.09 -0.81 10.78
C ARG A 7 -6.95 0.27 11.87
N GLN A 8 -5.81 0.96 11.90
CA GLN A 8 -5.55 2.09 12.80
C GLN A 8 -6.27 3.36 12.36
N ILE A 9 -6.45 4.28 13.30
CA ILE A 9 -7.14 5.56 13.08
C ILE A 9 -6.20 6.70 12.69
N ASP A 10 -4.88 6.49 12.81
CA ASP A 10 -3.83 7.46 12.49
C ASP A 10 -3.66 7.58 10.97
N VAL A 11 -4.71 8.08 10.31
CA VAL A 11 -4.79 8.26 8.85
C VAL A 11 -5.05 9.73 8.55
N GLY A 12 -4.13 10.34 7.82
CA GLY A 12 -4.23 11.71 7.32
C GLY A 12 -4.63 11.75 5.84
N LYS A 13 -5.22 12.87 5.40
CA LYS A 13 -5.49 13.13 3.98
C LYS A 13 -4.31 13.91 3.39
N VAL A 14 -3.70 13.38 2.34
CA VAL A 14 -2.53 13.98 1.67
C VAL A 14 -2.85 14.57 0.29
N GLY A 15 -4.02 14.23 -0.26
CA GLY A 15 -4.49 14.76 -1.54
C GLY A 15 -5.98 14.48 -1.77
N THR A 16 -6.47 14.75 -2.98
CA THR A 16 -7.87 14.49 -3.34
C THR A 16 -8.11 12.99 -3.49
N GLY A 17 -8.78 12.39 -2.49
CA GLY A 17 -9.02 10.93 -2.45
C GLY A 17 -7.80 10.10 -2.06
N GLN A 18 -6.72 10.77 -1.61
CA GLN A 18 -5.44 10.17 -1.23
C GLN A 18 -5.22 10.31 0.28
N TYR A 19 -4.79 9.23 0.92
CA TYR A 19 -4.66 9.14 2.37
C TYR A 19 -3.35 8.46 2.74
N TYR A 20 -2.78 8.86 3.87
CA TYR A 20 -1.55 8.30 4.40
C TYR A 20 -1.77 7.78 5.82
N CYS A 21 -1.31 6.57 6.12
CA CYS A 21 -1.36 6.00 7.45
C CYS A 21 0.00 6.11 8.15
N TRP A 22 0.03 6.81 9.29
CA TRP A 22 1.23 7.02 10.09
C TRP A 22 1.74 5.74 10.76
N ASN A 23 0.88 4.73 10.92
CA ASN A 23 1.20 3.52 11.67
C ASN A 23 1.87 2.44 10.82
N CYS A 24 1.47 2.31 9.55
CA CYS A 24 2.05 1.33 8.62
C CYS A 24 2.84 1.96 7.46
N LEU A 25 3.00 3.29 7.46
CA LEU A 25 3.74 4.05 6.45
C LEU A 25 3.23 3.81 5.01
N VAL A 26 1.90 3.70 4.86
CA VAL A 26 1.29 3.45 3.55
C VAL A 26 0.45 4.63 3.10
N GLU A 27 0.70 5.07 1.87
CA GLU A 27 -0.18 5.94 1.10
C GLU A 27 -1.18 5.10 0.31
N PHE A 28 -2.46 5.49 0.30
CA PHE A 28 -3.50 4.77 -0.43
C PHE A 28 -4.58 5.69 -1.00
N THR A 29 -5.16 5.27 -2.13
CA THR A 29 -6.31 5.93 -2.77
C THR A 29 -7.58 5.12 -2.59
N LEU A 30 -8.72 5.79 -2.50
CA LEU A 30 -10.03 5.12 -2.46
C LEU A 30 -10.76 5.37 -3.79
N ASN A 31 -10.66 4.42 -4.72
CA ASN A 31 -11.34 4.47 -6.01
C ASN A 31 -12.62 3.60 -5.95
N GLY A 32 -13.73 4.18 -5.47
CA GLY A 32 -15.03 3.51 -5.51
C GLY A 32 -15.17 2.30 -4.57
N LYS A 33 -16.10 1.38 -4.88
CA LYS A 33 -16.60 0.37 -3.93
C LYS A 33 -15.60 -0.72 -3.56
N ASN A 34 -14.61 -1.03 -4.40
CA ASN A 34 -13.76 -2.21 -4.20
C ASN A 34 -12.31 -2.08 -4.70
N GLU A 35 -11.92 -0.94 -5.26
CA GLU A 35 -10.57 -0.74 -5.79
C GLU A 35 -9.85 0.32 -4.95
N PHE A 36 -8.68 -0.03 -4.44
CA PHE A 36 -7.78 0.88 -3.77
C PHE A 36 -6.35 0.58 -4.24
N ALA A 37 -5.59 1.62 -4.56
CA ALA A 37 -4.15 1.48 -4.78
C ALA A 37 -3.44 1.80 -3.47
N ALA A 38 -2.40 1.04 -3.13
CA ALA A 38 -1.64 1.20 -1.91
C ALA A 38 -0.14 1.16 -2.19
N TYR A 39 0.58 2.11 -1.59
CA TYR A 39 2.00 2.35 -1.79
C TYR A 39 2.69 2.46 -0.43
N TYR A 40 3.68 1.62 -0.18
CA TYR A 40 4.54 1.76 0.98
C TYR A 40 5.51 2.92 0.75
N VAL A 41 5.65 3.78 1.74
CA VAL A 41 6.62 4.89 1.72
C VAL A 41 7.86 4.40 2.47
N ASP A 42 8.98 4.31 1.77
CA ASP A 42 10.25 3.93 2.39
C ASP A 42 10.87 5.07 3.20
N GLU A 43 12.03 4.80 3.81
CA GLU A 43 12.77 5.78 4.62
C GLU A 43 13.25 7.01 3.84
N GLU A 44 13.42 6.90 2.53
CA GLU A 44 13.79 7.99 1.63
C GLU A 44 12.58 8.73 1.06
N GLY A 45 11.35 8.27 1.35
CA GLY A 45 10.11 8.83 0.85
C GLY A 45 9.69 8.31 -0.52
N THR A 46 10.32 7.26 -1.03
CA THR A 46 9.96 6.62 -2.29
C THR A 46 8.69 5.78 -2.11
N LEU A 47 7.82 5.83 -3.12
CA LEU A 47 6.58 5.05 -3.17
C LEU A 47 6.83 3.68 -3.81
N ILE A 48 6.64 2.63 -3.03
CA ILE A 48 6.76 1.24 -3.47
C ILE A 48 5.35 0.64 -3.59
N ASN A 49 4.99 0.21 -4.80
CA ASN A 49 3.66 -0.34 -5.08
C ASN A 49 3.47 -1.72 -4.44
N LEU A 50 2.53 -1.82 -3.50
CA LEU A 50 2.29 -3.06 -2.75
C LEU A 50 1.71 -4.19 -3.62
N GLN A 51 0.98 -3.86 -4.69
CA GLN A 51 0.44 -4.86 -5.61
C GLN A 51 1.55 -5.53 -6.40
N GLU A 52 2.54 -4.76 -6.86
CA GLU A 52 3.71 -5.27 -7.58
C GLU A 52 4.62 -6.09 -6.66
N MET A 53 4.81 -5.65 -5.41
CA MET A 53 5.55 -6.42 -4.40
C MET A 53 4.90 -7.79 -4.14
N ALA A 54 3.57 -7.82 -3.99
CA ALA A 54 2.85 -9.07 -3.79
C ALA A 54 3.00 -10.00 -5.00
N GLN A 55 2.87 -9.47 -6.22
CA GLN A 55 2.96 -10.25 -7.45
C GLN A 55 4.38 -10.78 -7.71
N ASN A 56 5.41 -9.98 -7.41
CA ASN A 56 6.81 -10.39 -7.57
C ASN A 56 7.21 -11.48 -6.58
N SER A 57 6.65 -11.50 -5.36
CA SER A 57 6.92 -12.56 -4.38
C SER A 57 6.48 -13.95 -4.86
N GLN A 58 5.43 -14.02 -5.68
CA GLN A 58 4.92 -15.28 -6.23
C GLN A 58 5.80 -15.83 -7.38
N LEU A 59 6.54 -14.96 -8.09
CA LEU A 59 7.42 -15.36 -9.18
C LEU A 59 8.76 -15.96 -8.69
N VAL A 60 9.16 -15.66 -7.45
CA VAL A 60 10.40 -16.20 -6.86
C VAL A 60 10.24 -17.68 -6.50
N GLU A 61 9.03 -18.13 -6.13
CA GLU A 61 8.77 -19.55 -5.83
C GLU A 61 8.87 -20.44 -7.09
N GLU A 62 8.44 -19.95 -8.26
CA GLU A 62 8.51 -20.72 -9.51
C GLU A 62 9.94 -20.81 -10.11
N THR A 63 10.82 -19.85 -9.80
CA THR A 63 12.20 -19.84 -10.35
C THR A 63 13.19 -20.68 -9.54
N ILE A 64 12.88 -21.04 -8.29
CA ILE A 64 13.76 -21.86 -7.43
C ILE A 64 13.44 -23.36 -7.56
N LEU A 65 12.31 -23.72 -8.18
CA LEU A 65 11.86 -25.11 -8.37
C LEU A 65 11.76 -25.53 -9.85
N GLY A 66 12.53 -24.89 -10.73
CA GLY A 66 12.70 -25.26 -12.15
C GLY A 66 14.11 -25.07 -12.64
#